data_AF-A0AAW6BGG5-F1
#
_entry.id   AF-A0AAW6BGG5-F1
#
_cell.length_a   1.000
_cell.length_b   1.000
_cell.length_c   1.000
_cell.angle_alpha   90.00
_cell.angle_beta   90.00
_cell.angle_gamma   90.00
#
_symmetry.space_group_name_H-M   'P 1'
#
loop_
_entity.id
_entity.type
_entity.pdbx_description
1 polymer ?
#
loop_
_entity_poly.entity_id
_entity_poly.type
_entity_poly.pdbx_seq_one_letter_code
_entity_poly.pdbx_strand_id
1 'polypeptide(L)'
;MTEYDAVALEAAAAKIEVVVVNATKNTVWQGSIVQSRVNLRNGDGSTGSGLEYAWKKHGGEWGANKSHFTVSKDELKAILQSDIVVKSPVQYSKTTGNYMRSIDMGRPIGIDAKSGGKPTSIMTVITDKNGNLVNTFPGKTGVN
;
A
#
# COMPACT_ATOMS: atom_id res chain seq x y z
N MET A 1 14.51 -21.92 -41.65
CA MET A 1 14.33 -21.66 -40.21
C MET A 1 14.04 -20.17 -40.08
N THR A 2 12.74 -19.87 -40.13
CA THR A 2 12.12 -18.54 -40.19
C THR A 2 12.50 -17.67 -39.00
N GLU A 3 12.88 -16.43 -39.30
CA GLU A 3 13.09 -15.21 -38.47
C GLU A 3 12.17 -14.94 -37.25
N TYR A 4 11.25 -15.84 -36.87
CA TYR A 4 10.28 -15.64 -35.78
C TYR A 4 10.79 -16.01 -34.37
N ASP A 5 11.94 -16.67 -34.25
CA ASP A 5 12.44 -17.17 -32.95
C ASP A 5 13.36 -16.18 -32.20
N ALA A 6 13.85 -15.12 -32.84
CA ALA A 6 14.76 -14.17 -32.19
C ALA A 6 14.04 -13.13 -31.30
N VAL A 7 12.82 -12.75 -31.63
CA VAL A 7 12.06 -11.71 -30.89
C VAL A 7 11.55 -12.21 -29.54
N ALA A 8 11.24 -13.51 -29.44
CA ALA A 8 10.74 -14.11 -28.20
C ALA A 8 11.85 -14.29 -27.13
N LEU A 9 13.09 -14.53 -27.54
CA LEU A 9 14.24 -14.62 -26.63
C LEU A 9 14.62 -13.26 -26.04
N GLU A 10 14.56 -12.19 -26.84
CA GLU A 10 14.88 -10.84 -26.38
C GLU A 10 13.82 -10.31 -25.39
N ALA A 11 12.54 -10.61 -25.62
CA ALA A 11 11.45 -10.27 -24.70
C ALA A 11 11.53 -11.04 -23.37
N ALA A 12 12.01 -12.29 -23.37
CA ALA A 12 12.24 -13.04 -22.14
C ALA A 12 13.46 -12.50 -21.37
N ALA A 13 14.55 -12.18 -22.06
CA ALA A 13 15.74 -11.56 -21.46
C ALA A 13 15.42 -10.19 -20.86
N ALA A 14 14.66 -9.32 -21.55
CA ALA A 14 14.24 -8.03 -21.02
C ALA A 14 13.33 -8.16 -19.78
N LYS A 15 12.46 -9.19 -19.72
CA LYS A 15 11.65 -9.48 -18.51
C LYS A 15 12.51 -9.96 -17.34
N ILE A 16 13.50 -10.81 -17.60
CA ILE A 16 14.43 -11.27 -16.56
C ILE A 16 15.30 -10.11 -16.08
N GLU A 17 15.79 -9.27 -16.99
CA GLU A 17 16.57 -8.10 -16.64
C GLU A 17 15.74 -7.16 -15.78
N VAL A 18 14.51 -6.80 -16.18
CA VAL A 18 13.59 -5.95 -15.39
C VAL A 18 13.31 -6.55 -14.00
N VAL A 19 13.17 -7.86 -13.88
CA VAL A 19 13.00 -8.55 -12.59
C VAL A 19 14.27 -8.43 -11.75
N VAL A 20 15.45 -8.60 -12.34
CA VAL A 20 16.76 -8.49 -11.67
C VAL A 20 17.06 -7.03 -11.29
N VAL A 21 16.78 -6.05 -12.14
CA VAL A 21 16.94 -4.61 -11.83
C VAL A 21 15.94 -4.19 -10.74
N ASN A 22 14.75 -4.77 -10.69
CA ASN A 22 13.81 -4.56 -9.57
C ASN A 22 14.31 -5.22 -8.28
N ALA A 23 14.98 -6.37 -8.39
CA ALA A 23 15.60 -7.08 -7.27
C ALA A 23 16.93 -6.43 -6.79
N THR A 24 17.59 -5.60 -7.60
CA THR A 24 18.81 -4.85 -7.22
C THR A 24 18.55 -3.38 -6.90
N LYS A 25 17.43 -2.78 -7.34
CA LYS A 25 16.86 -1.53 -6.77
C LYS A 25 16.25 -1.72 -5.38
N ASN A 26 16.53 -2.85 -4.78
CA ASN A 26 16.05 -3.21 -3.49
C ASN A 26 17.05 -2.56 -2.48
N THR A 27 16.89 -1.25 -2.31
CA THR A 27 17.82 -0.32 -1.64
C THR A 27 17.50 -0.17 -0.16
N VAL A 28 18.44 -0.50 0.73
CA VAL A 28 18.54 -0.16 2.19
C VAL A 28 17.37 -0.61 3.11
N TRP A 29 16.15 -0.77 2.60
CA TRP A 29 14.93 -0.92 3.39
C TRP A 29 14.40 -2.37 3.47
N GLN A 30 14.93 -3.35 2.72
CA GLN A 30 14.53 -4.76 2.91
C GLN A 30 15.01 -5.39 4.22
N GLY A 31 15.99 -4.78 4.87
CA GLY A 31 16.37 -5.16 6.24
C GLY A 31 15.74 -4.25 7.29
N SER A 32 14.96 -3.25 6.88
CA SER A 32 14.36 -2.31 7.82
C SER A 32 13.20 -2.97 8.55
N ILE A 33 13.00 -2.54 9.81
CA ILE A 33 11.88 -2.97 10.64
C ILE A 33 10.51 -2.75 9.96
N VAL A 34 10.45 -1.86 8.96
CA VAL A 34 9.24 -1.62 8.15
C VAL A 34 8.80 -2.86 7.35
N GLN A 35 9.66 -3.83 7.04
CA GLN A 35 9.24 -5.05 6.32
C GLN A 35 8.32 -5.97 7.13
N SER A 36 8.31 -5.81 8.45
CA SER A 36 7.60 -6.69 9.37
C SER A 36 6.83 -5.93 10.45
N ARG A 37 6.59 -4.62 10.25
CA ARG A 37 5.97 -3.77 11.27
C ARG A 37 5.02 -2.72 10.73
N VAL A 38 3.84 -2.70 11.33
CA VAL A 38 2.89 -1.58 11.32
C VAL A 38 2.55 -1.28 12.78
N ASN A 39 3.19 -0.26 13.36
CA ASN A 39 2.86 0.20 14.69
C ASN A 39 1.69 1.18 14.62
N LEU A 40 0.55 0.79 15.18
CA LEU A 40 -0.59 1.68 15.30
C LEU A 40 -0.29 2.75 16.34
N ARG A 41 0.13 3.92 15.88
CA ARG A 41 0.03 5.12 16.67
C ARG A 41 -1.44 5.51 16.68
N ASN A 42 -2.09 5.44 17.85
CA ASN A 42 -3.44 5.98 17.98
C ASN A 42 -3.41 7.46 17.58
N GLY A 43 -2.48 8.24 18.14
CA GLY A 43 -2.31 9.66 17.79
C GLY A 43 -3.53 10.49 18.18
N ASP A 44 -3.58 11.71 17.66
CA ASP A 44 -4.74 12.61 17.73
C ASP A 44 -5.09 13.00 16.28
N GLY A 45 -6.39 13.09 15.94
CA GLY A 45 -6.86 13.52 14.62
C GLY A 45 -6.43 14.93 14.19
N SER A 46 -5.79 15.72 15.06
CA SER A 46 -5.09 16.99 14.75
C SER A 46 -3.62 16.79 14.34
N THR A 47 -2.95 15.77 14.90
CA THR A 47 -1.59 15.40 14.49
C THR A 47 -1.68 14.70 13.15
N GLY A 48 -1.00 15.23 12.12
CA GLY A 48 -1.15 14.79 10.73
C GLY A 48 -0.66 13.37 10.40
N SER A 49 -0.65 12.44 11.37
CA SER A 49 -0.31 11.03 11.22
C SER A 49 -1.00 10.15 12.27
N GLY A 50 -1.16 8.87 11.98
CA GLY A 50 -1.70 7.87 12.91
C GLY A 50 -3.11 7.38 12.58
N LEU A 51 -3.63 6.48 13.43
CA LEU A 51 -4.92 5.84 13.25
C LEU A 51 -6.08 6.84 13.34
N GLU A 52 -6.06 7.74 14.33
CA GLU A 52 -7.10 8.77 14.47
C GLU A 52 -7.12 9.73 13.29
N TYR A 53 -5.95 10.13 12.79
CA TYR A 53 -5.83 10.95 11.60
C TYR A 53 -6.39 10.23 10.36
N ALA A 54 -6.00 8.97 10.15
CA ALA A 54 -6.48 8.19 9.01
C ALA A 54 -8.00 8.00 9.07
N TRP A 55 -8.53 7.63 10.24
CA TRP A 55 -9.96 7.46 10.45
C TRP A 55 -10.74 8.77 10.26
N LYS A 56 -10.22 9.91 10.73
CA LYS A 56 -10.85 11.21 10.49
C LYS A 56 -10.92 11.56 8.99
N LYS A 57 -9.95 11.11 8.19
CA LYS A 57 -9.85 11.41 6.76
C LYS A 57 -10.58 10.41 5.88
N HIS A 58 -10.68 9.17 6.32
CA HIS A 58 -11.07 8.03 5.49
C HIS A 58 -12.05 7.07 6.18
N GLY A 59 -12.52 7.33 7.41
CA GLY A 59 -13.49 6.46 8.10
C GLY A 59 -14.93 6.96 7.99
N GLY A 60 -15.89 6.04 7.93
CA GLY A 60 -17.33 6.36 7.83
C GLY A 60 -17.78 6.71 6.41
N GLU A 61 -19.02 7.17 6.26
CA GLU A 61 -19.62 7.44 4.96
C GLU A 61 -19.27 8.86 4.45
N TRP A 62 -18.46 8.95 3.39
CA TRP A 62 -18.02 10.23 2.80
C TRP A 62 -18.61 10.52 1.41
N GLY A 63 -19.63 9.76 0.98
CA GLY A 63 -20.13 9.83 -0.39
C GLY A 63 -19.05 9.46 -1.42
N ALA A 64 -19.27 9.79 -2.70
CA ALA A 64 -18.40 9.32 -3.78
C ALA A 64 -17.08 10.12 -3.93
N ASN A 65 -16.93 11.24 -3.22
CA ASN A 65 -15.87 12.22 -3.49
C ASN A 65 -14.55 11.93 -2.75
N LYS A 66 -14.54 10.94 -1.84
CA LYS A 66 -13.36 10.57 -1.05
C LYS A 66 -13.29 9.07 -0.84
N SER A 67 -12.08 8.54 -0.92
CA SER A 67 -11.85 7.15 -0.54
C SER A 67 -12.08 6.97 0.95
N HIS A 68 -12.98 6.06 1.31
CA HIS A 68 -13.40 5.83 2.68
C HIS A 68 -13.70 4.37 2.98
N PHE A 69 -13.35 3.94 4.19
CA PHE A 69 -13.57 2.60 4.69
C PHE A 69 -15.07 2.36 4.93
N THR A 70 -15.55 1.21 4.47
CA THR A 70 -16.89 0.71 4.78
C THR A 70 -16.88 -0.22 6.01
N VAL A 71 -15.70 -0.68 6.40
CA VAL A 71 -15.47 -1.47 7.63
C VAL A 71 -15.42 -0.55 8.84
N SER A 72 -15.72 -1.09 10.01
CA SER A 72 -15.65 -0.33 11.27
C SER A 72 -14.19 0.03 11.62
N LYS A 73 -14.01 0.99 12.52
CA LYS A 73 -12.67 1.38 12.98
C LYS A 73 -11.95 0.25 13.69
N ASP A 74 -12.68 -0.52 14.49
CA ASP A 74 -12.12 -1.66 15.22
C ASP A 74 -11.71 -2.77 14.26
N GLU A 75 -12.50 -2.99 13.22
CA GLU A 75 -12.14 -3.90 12.14
C GLU A 75 -10.92 -3.39 11.36
N LEU A 76 -10.83 -2.11 11.02
CA LEU A 76 -9.64 -1.51 10.41
C LEU A 76 -8.41 -1.71 11.31
N LYS A 77 -8.56 -1.54 12.63
CA LYS A 77 -7.48 -1.75 13.60
C LYS A 77 -6.98 -3.20 13.54
N ALA A 78 -7.90 -4.16 13.49
CA ALA A 78 -7.57 -5.58 13.38
C ALA A 78 -6.89 -5.90 12.03
N ILE A 79 -7.42 -5.37 10.92
CA ILE A 79 -6.83 -5.51 9.57
C ILE A 79 -5.38 -5.01 9.56
N LEU A 80 -5.11 -3.82 10.08
CA LEU A 80 -3.78 -3.22 10.08
C LEU A 80 -2.74 -3.97 10.93
N GLN A 81 -3.19 -4.84 11.83
CA GLN A 81 -2.33 -5.71 12.64
C GLN A 81 -2.23 -7.14 12.10
N SER A 82 -2.98 -7.46 11.04
CA SER A 82 -3.01 -8.81 10.48
C SER A 82 -1.73 -9.14 9.71
N ASP A 83 -1.36 -10.42 9.66
CA ASP A 83 -0.17 -10.89 8.95
C ASP A 83 -0.18 -10.51 7.46
N ILE A 84 -1.35 -10.50 6.81
CA ILE A 84 -1.46 -10.14 5.39
C ILE A 84 -1.03 -8.68 5.17
N VAL A 85 -1.21 -7.79 6.14
CA VAL A 85 -0.77 -6.38 6.06
C VAL A 85 0.66 -6.23 6.55
N VAL A 86 0.99 -6.78 7.71
CA VAL A 86 2.30 -6.58 8.34
C VAL A 86 3.43 -7.20 7.51
N LYS A 87 3.17 -8.35 6.86
CA LYS A 87 4.14 -9.06 6.02
C LYS A 87 4.04 -8.72 4.53
N SER A 88 3.10 -7.85 4.10
CA SER A 88 3.01 -7.53 2.68
C SER A 88 4.24 -6.75 2.20
N PRO A 89 4.65 -6.92 0.94
CA PRO A 89 5.79 -6.19 0.38
C PRO A 89 5.65 -4.67 0.52
N VAL A 90 6.75 -4.03 0.89
CA VAL A 90 6.83 -2.58 1.10
C VAL A 90 7.53 -1.92 -0.07
N GLN A 91 6.99 -0.78 -0.50
CA GLN A 91 7.57 0.10 -1.49
C GLN A 91 7.98 1.42 -0.85
N TYR A 92 9.22 1.85 -1.06
CA TYR A 92 9.69 3.15 -0.59
C TYR A 92 9.32 4.25 -1.60
N SER A 93 8.63 5.30 -1.14
CA SER A 93 8.34 6.48 -1.95
C SER A 93 9.44 7.53 -1.76
N LYS A 94 10.20 7.82 -2.82
CA LYS A 94 11.27 8.83 -2.76
C LYS A 94 10.70 10.24 -2.62
N THR A 95 9.50 10.49 -3.17
CA THR A 95 8.82 11.79 -3.06
C THR A 95 8.38 12.10 -1.64
N THR A 96 7.87 11.12 -0.89
CA THR A 96 7.30 11.35 0.44
C THR A 96 8.23 10.95 1.59
N GLY A 97 9.24 10.12 1.32
CA GLY A 97 10.11 9.53 2.35
C GLY A 97 9.45 8.42 3.16
N ASN A 98 8.24 8.00 2.77
CA ASN A 98 7.45 7.01 3.49
C ASN A 98 7.46 5.63 2.81
N TYR A 99 6.96 4.65 3.56
CA TYR A 99 6.87 3.24 3.20
C TYR A 99 5.42 2.91 2.92
N MET A 100 5.14 2.47 1.70
CA MET A 100 3.79 2.16 1.26
C MET A 100 3.63 0.68 1.03
N ARG A 101 2.48 0.15 1.43
CA ARG A 101 2.02 -1.20 1.07
C ARG A 101 0.72 -1.04 0.31
N SER A 102 0.55 -1.78 -0.78
CA SER A 102 -0.75 -1.97 -1.44
C SER A 102 -1.17 -3.41 -1.25
N ILE A 103 -2.25 -3.63 -0.50
CA ILE A 103 -2.71 -4.97 -0.13
C ILE A 103 -4.10 -5.20 -0.72
N ASP A 104 -4.31 -6.36 -1.33
CA ASP A 104 -5.65 -6.86 -1.66
C ASP A 104 -6.18 -7.69 -0.48
N MET A 105 -7.28 -7.24 0.10
CA MET A 105 -7.90 -7.88 1.25
C MET A 105 -8.79 -9.08 0.87
N GLY A 106 -8.97 -9.36 -0.43
CA GLY A 106 -9.81 -10.45 -0.94
C GLY A 106 -11.32 -10.23 -0.75
N ARG A 107 -11.71 -9.14 -0.09
CA ARG A 107 -13.10 -8.69 0.07
C ARG A 107 -13.17 -7.17 0.03
N PRO A 108 -14.31 -6.57 -0.35
CA PRO A 108 -14.49 -5.13 -0.25
C PRO A 108 -14.30 -4.63 1.20
N ILE A 109 -13.47 -3.60 1.36
CA ILE A 109 -13.15 -2.96 2.66
C ILE A 109 -13.43 -1.45 2.66
N GLY A 110 -13.72 -0.88 1.49
CA GLY A 110 -13.96 0.53 1.32
C GLY A 110 -14.39 0.92 -0.09
N ILE A 111 -14.53 2.22 -0.29
CA ILE A 111 -14.83 2.84 -1.57
C ILE A 111 -13.57 3.56 -2.06
N ASP A 112 -13.19 3.35 -3.33
CA ASP A 112 -12.10 4.11 -3.97
C ASP A 112 -12.68 5.24 -4.84
N ALA A 113 -12.55 6.48 -4.36
CA ALA A 113 -12.99 7.65 -5.12
C ALA A 113 -12.16 7.85 -6.41
N LYS A 114 -10.89 7.41 -6.44
CA LYS A 114 -10.05 7.52 -7.64
C LYS A 114 -10.44 6.52 -8.71
N SER A 115 -11.18 5.47 -8.34
CA SER A 115 -11.77 4.50 -9.27
C SER A 115 -13.27 4.74 -9.51
N GLY A 116 -13.73 5.98 -9.37
CA GLY A 116 -15.10 6.38 -9.67
C GLY A 116 -16.10 6.02 -8.55
N GLY A 117 -15.63 5.91 -7.31
CA GLY A 117 -16.50 5.66 -6.16
C GLY A 117 -16.99 4.21 -6.06
N LYS A 118 -16.22 3.26 -6.59
CA LYS A 118 -16.56 1.84 -6.57
C LYS A 118 -16.06 1.16 -5.29
N PRO A 119 -16.76 0.10 -4.82
CA PRO A 119 -16.22 -0.79 -3.80
C PRO A 119 -14.85 -1.33 -4.21
N THR A 120 -13.93 -1.41 -3.25
CA THR A 120 -12.57 -1.89 -3.46
C THR A 120 -12.13 -2.83 -2.34
N SER A 121 -11.38 -3.86 -2.71
CA SER A 121 -10.65 -4.72 -1.76
C SER A 121 -9.24 -4.23 -1.50
N ILE A 122 -8.77 -3.24 -2.27
CA ILE A 122 -7.41 -2.74 -2.19
C ILE A 122 -7.31 -1.71 -1.08
N MET A 123 -6.25 -1.78 -0.29
CA MET A 123 -5.92 -0.80 0.72
C MET A 123 -4.46 -0.35 0.59
N THR A 124 -4.22 0.95 0.71
CA THR A 124 -2.88 1.51 0.89
C THR A 124 -2.60 1.74 2.37
N VAL A 125 -1.48 1.23 2.85
CA VAL A 125 -0.95 1.50 4.20
C VAL A 125 0.36 2.27 4.07
N ILE A 126 0.47 3.40 4.76
CA ILE A 126 1.63 4.29 4.73
C ILE A 126 2.25 4.34 6.12
N THR A 127 3.53 4.01 6.25
CA THR A 127 4.29 4.09 7.50
C THR A 127 5.53 4.98 7.37
N ASP A 128 6.03 5.49 8.50
CA ASP A 128 7.35 6.14 8.58
C ASP A 128 8.49 5.10 8.57
N LYS A 129 9.74 5.58 8.59
CA LYS A 129 10.96 4.74 8.62
C LYS A 129 11.07 3.78 9.80
N ASN A 130 10.26 3.99 10.84
CA ASN A 130 10.23 3.18 12.05
C ASN A 130 9.01 2.23 12.05
N GLY A 131 8.27 2.15 10.95
CA GLY A 131 7.07 1.33 10.80
C GLY A 131 5.84 1.89 11.51
N ASN A 132 5.84 3.16 11.93
CA ASN A 132 4.65 3.75 12.54
C ASN A 132 3.65 4.17 11.48
N LEU A 133 2.37 3.84 11.69
CA LEU A 133 1.31 4.26 10.81
C LEU A 133 1.31 5.78 10.67
N VAL A 134 1.42 6.23 9.42
CA VAL A 134 1.27 7.63 9.03
C VAL A 134 -0.16 7.84 8.53
N ASN A 135 -0.61 7.03 7.57
CA ASN A 135 -1.96 7.10 7.03
C ASN A 135 -2.38 5.75 6.42
N THR A 136 -3.67 5.55 6.22
CA THR A 136 -4.20 4.42 5.44
C THR A 136 -5.52 4.79 4.80
N PHE A 137 -5.79 4.26 3.61
CA PHE A 137 -7.03 4.51 2.88
C PHE A 137 -7.34 3.38 1.89
N PRO A 138 -8.63 3.18 1.52
CA PRO A 138 -9.02 2.27 0.44
C PRO A 138 -8.59 2.79 -0.92
N GLY A 139 -8.17 1.87 -1.79
CA GLY A 139 -7.65 2.17 -3.11
C GLY A 139 -6.14 2.12 -3.16
N LYS A 140 -5.63 2.17 -4.40
CA LYS A 140 -4.19 2.13 -4.69
C LYS A 140 -3.64 3.53 -4.90
N THR A 141 -2.40 3.73 -4.48
CA THR A 141 -1.62 4.93 -4.84
C THR A 141 -0.26 4.51 -5.40
N GLY A 142 0.26 5.28 -6.35
CA GLY A 142 1.56 5.02 -6.95
C GLY A 142 2.69 5.40 -6.00
N VAL A 143 3.78 4.65 -6.04
CA VAL A 143 5.07 5.08 -5.50
C VAL A 143 5.86 5.76 -6.61
N ASN A 144 6.00 7.08 -6.51
CA ASN A 144 6.91 7.84 -7.38
C ASN A 144 8.26 8.06 -6.66
#